data_AF-A0A9P3MZ71-F1
#
_entry.id   AF-A0A9P3MZ71-F1
#
_cell.length_a   1.000
_cell.length_b   1.000
_cell.length_c   1.000
_cell.angle_alpha   90.00
_cell.angle_beta   90.00
_cell.angle_gamma   90.00
#
_symmetry.space_group_name_H-M   'P 1'
#
loop_
_entity.id
_entity.type
_entity.pdbx_description
1 polymer ?
#
loop_
_entity_poly.entity_id
_entity_poly.type
_entity_poly.pdbx_seq_one_letter_code
_entity_poly.pdbx_strand_id
1 'polypeptide(L)'
;MLPGKLKEDEFGPAVPIREYSFLDNPRTPQALLKSKLAVELCNEGSPDCPLTPDPPTDKIRIKKSPQQNELKAALSQYADVKWIEFSSMVDSFGGWDDKGMEKKFRWRLRQYMGTSCCVNAQPGHIWYDFFNDEIPGWKPRPPANWTEDHPPWGKDQPGASWVARALWRWFS
;
A
#
# COMPACT_ATOMS: atom_id res chain seq x y z
N MET A 1 -18.58 6.25 -3.20
CA MET A 1 -18.21 6.56 -4.61
C MET A 1 -17.59 5.30 -5.20
N LEU A 2 -17.94 4.87 -6.43
CA LEU A 2 -17.35 3.64 -6.99
C LEU A 2 -15.84 3.84 -7.26
N PRO A 3 -14.96 2.89 -6.87
CA PRO A 3 -13.50 3.03 -6.94
C PRO A 3 -12.92 3.47 -8.30
N GLY A 4 -13.63 3.16 -9.39
CA GLY A 4 -13.21 3.44 -10.77
C GLY A 4 -13.58 4.81 -11.35
N LYS A 5 -14.16 5.75 -10.57
CA LYS A 5 -14.61 7.07 -11.09
C LYS A 5 -13.86 8.29 -10.55
N LEU A 6 -12.81 8.13 -9.73
CA LEU A 6 -12.05 9.30 -9.23
C LEU A 6 -11.12 9.83 -10.33
N LYS A 7 -10.98 11.15 -10.42
CA LYS A 7 -10.18 11.83 -11.43
C LYS A 7 -8.69 11.60 -11.23
N GLU A 8 -7.95 11.33 -12.29
CA GLU A 8 -6.52 10.97 -12.17
C GLU A 8 -5.60 12.16 -11.92
N ASP A 9 -6.00 13.37 -12.28
CA ASP A 9 -5.27 14.60 -11.95
C ASP A 9 -5.14 14.78 -10.44
N GLU A 10 -6.20 14.46 -9.70
CA GLU A 10 -6.30 14.56 -8.25
C GLU A 10 -5.85 13.29 -7.52
N PHE A 11 -6.25 12.11 -8.00
CA PHE A 11 -6.06 10.84 -7.28
C PHE A 11 -4.98 9.94 -7.90
N GLY A 12 -4.37 10.35 -9.02
CA GLY A 12 -3.44 9.51 -9.78
C GLY A 12 -4.11 8.30 -10.43
N PRO A 13 -3.36 7.38 -11.06
CA PRO A 13 -3.93 6.29 -11.83
C PRO A 13 -4.82 5.34 -11.00
N ALA A 14 -5.81 4.74 -11.65
CA ALA A 14 -6.72 3.80 -10.99
C ALA A 14 -6.01 2.51 -10.54
N VAL A 15 -6.10 2.22 -9.24
CA VAL A 15 -5.56 0.99 -8.64
C VAL A 15 -6.70 0.04 -8.29
N PRO A 16 -6.85 -1.11 -8.98
CA PRO A 16 -7.83 -2.11 -8.61
C PRO A 16 -7.34 -2.83 -7.36
N ILE A 17 -7.77 -2.34 -6.19
CA ILE A 17 -7.52 -3.01 -4.91
C ILE A 17 -8.65 -3.96 -4.61
N ARG A 18 -8.25 -5.16 -4.20
CA ARG A 18 -9.12 -6.29 -3.97
C ARG A 18 -8.47 -7.08 -2.83
N GLU A 19 -9.02 -6.97 -1.63
CA GLU A 19 -8.60 -7.80 -0.51
C GLU A 19 -9.20 -9.21 -0.71
N TYR A 20 -8.36 -10.16 -1.11
CA TYR A 20 -8.79 -11.56 -1.29
C TYR A 20 -7.79 -12.50 -0.63
N SER A 21 -8.30 -13.39 0.21
CA SER A 21 -7.58 -14.54 0.75
C SER A 21 -7.65 -15.72 -0.23
N PHE A 22 -7.21 -15.53 -1.47
CA PHE A 22 -7.25 -16.61 -2.47
C PHE A 22 -6.00 -17.50 -2.46
N LEU A 23 -4.90 -17.09 -1.82
CA LEU A 23 -3.64 -17.86 -1.90
C LEU A 23 -3.81 -19.29 -1.35
N ASP A 24 -4.66 -19.46 -0.34
CA ASP A 24 -4.98 -20.77 0.24
C ASP A 24 -6.26 -21.41 -0.33
N ASN A 25 -6.87 -20.80 -1.36
CA ASN A 25 -8.07 -21.33 -1.99
C ASN A 25 -7.70 -22.40 -3.03
N PRO A 26 -8.17 -23.66 -2.91
CA PRO A 26 -7.88 -24.73 -3.88
C PRO A 26 -8.34 -24.42 -5.32
N ARG A 27 -9.26 -23.47 -5.50
CA ARG A 27 -9.75 -23.03 -6.82
C ARG A 27 -8.86 -21.97 -7.47
N THR A 28 -7.82 -21.49 -6.79
CA THR A 28 -6.92 -20.50 -7.36
C THR A 28 -6.13 -21.12 -8.51
N PRO A 29 -6.10 -20.46 -9.70
CA PRO A 29 -5.37 -20.99 -10.84
C PRO A 29 -3.90 -21.25 -10.51
N GLN A 30 -3.43 -22.46 -10.81
CA GLN A 30 -2.04 -22.86 -10.54
C GLN A 30 -1.01 -21.97 -11.24
N ALA A 31 -1.35 -21.44 -12.42
CA ALA A 31 -0.52 -20.47 -13.13
C ALA A 31 -0.28 -19.18 -12.31
N LEU A 32 -1.27 -18.75 -11.53
CA LEU A 32 -1.14 -17.57 -10.68
C LEU A 32 -0.29 -17.87 -9.44
N LEU A 33 -0.49 -19.04 -8.81
CA LEU A 33 0.32 -19.46 -7.65
C LEU A 33 1.80 -19.62 -8.01
N LYS A 34 2.08 -20.18 -9.20
CA LYS A 34 3.46 -20.36 -9.70
C LYS A 34 4.12 -19.06 -10.18
N SER A 35 3.34 -18.02 -10.50
CA SER A 35 3.88 -16.73 -10.93
C SER A 35 4.16 -15.84 -9.72
N LYS A 36 5.20 -16.24 -8.98
CA LYS A 36 5.63 -15.66 -7.71
C LYS A 36 7.05 -15.12 -7.82
N LEU A 37 7.30 -13.97 -7.19
CA LEU A 37 8.64 -13.48 -6.88
C LEU A 37 8.80 -13.38 -5.36
N ALA A 38 9.80 -14.06 -4.81
CA ALA A 38 10.19 -13.91 -3.41
C ALA A 38 11.18 -12.74 -3.24
N VAL A 39 10.91 -11.84 -2.30
CA VAL A 39 11.75 -10.67 -1.99
C VAL A 39 12.27 -10.79 -0.57
N GLU A 40 13.57 -11.05 -0.45
CA GLU A 40 14.27 -11.09 0.82
C GLU A 40 14.84 -9.70 1.15
N LEU A 41 14.46 -9.15 2.30
CA LEU A 41 14.99 -7.87 2.76
C LEU A 41 16.33 -8.09 3.45
N CYS A 42 17.36 -7.37 3.00
CA CYS A 42 18.72 -7.50 3.51
C CYS A 42 19.23 -6.17 4.09
N ASN A 43 20.17 -6.26 5.04
CA ASN A 43 20.80 -5.08 5.61
C ASN A 43 21.79 -4.49 4.60
N GLU A 44 21.88 -3.17 4.55
CA GLU A 44 22.88 -2.48 3.73
C GLU A 44 24.30 -2.92 4.12
N GLY A 45 25.14 -3.17 3.11
CA GLY A 45 26.51 -3.65 3.31
C GLY A 45 26.65 -5.14 3.62
N SER A 46 25.56 -5.90 3.68
CA SER A 46 25.66 -7.37 3.69
C SER A 46 26.17 -7.88 2.33
N PRO A 47 26.97 -8.97 2.30
CA PRO A 47 27.38 -9.59 1.04
C PRO A 47 26.16 -9.93 0.20
N ASP A 48 26.20 -9.57 -1.09
CA ASP A 48 25.13 -9.80 -2.06
C ASP A 48 23.81 -9.05 -1.74
N CYS A 49 23.89 -7.81 -1.25
CA CYS A 49 22.76 -6.92 -1.00
C CYS A 49 22.99 -5.48 -1.51
N PRO A 50 22.11 -4.92 -2.37
CA PRO A 50 21.01 -5.57 -3.07
C PRO A 50 21.54 -6.57 -4.12
N LEU A 51 20.77 -7.63 -4.39
CA LEU A 51 21.04 -8.57 -5.47
C LEU A 51 19.82 -8.64 -6.38
N THR A 52 20.02 -8.13 -7.58
CA THR A 52 19.10 -8.24 -8.70
C THR A 52 19.77 -9.16 -9.73
N PRO A 53 19.47 -10.48 -9.72
CA PRO A 53 20.11 -11.44 -10.58
C PRO A 53 19.86 -11.14 -12.07
N ASP A 54 20.88 -11.40 -12.89
CA ASP A 54 20.81 -11.46 -14.34
C ASP A 54 21.41 -12.82 -14.78
N PRO A 55 20.61 -13.76 -15.32
CA PRO A 55 19.20 -13.62 -15.71
C PRO A 55 18.21 -13.57 -14.53
N PRO A 56 16.97 -13.11 -14.74
CA PRO A 56 15.92 -13.04 -13.71
C PRO A 56 15.62 -14.40 -13.07
N THR A 57 15.41 -14.42 -11.76
CA THR A 57 15.09 -15.64 -10.98
C THR A 57 13.77 -15.47 -10.20
N ASP A 58 13.32 -16.51 -9.51
CA ASP A 58 12.13 -16.47 -8.66
C ASP A 58 12.38 -15.83 -7.28
N LYS A 59 13.61 -15.40 -6.99
CA LYS A 59 14.01 -14.79 -5.72
C LYS A 59 15.06 -13.68 -5.89
N ILE A 60 14.80 -12.52 -5.29
CA ILE A 60 15.73 -11.39 -5.23
C ILE A 60 15.99 -10.91 -3.81
N ARG A 61 17.08 -10.15 -3.63
CA ARG A 61 17.40 -9.45 -2.38
C ARG A 61 17.39 -7.96 -2.60
N ILE A 62 16.63 -7.25 -1.76
CA ILE A 62 16.57 -5.79 -1.79
C ILE A 62 16.99 -5.28 -0.42
N LYS A 63 17.73 -4.17 -0.37
CA LYS A 63 18.05 -3.53 0.91
C LYS A 63 16.77 -3.17 1.66
N LYS A 64 16.82 -3.16 2.99
CA LYS A 64 15.76 -2.63 3.84
C LYS A 64 15.50 -1.15 3.54
N SER A 65 14.23 -0.78 3.65
CA SER A 65 13.69 0.55 3.42
C SER A 65 14.13 1.16 2.08
N PRO A 66 13.96 0.47 0.94
CA PRO A 66 14.30 1.00 -0.36
C PRO A 66 13.36 2.16 -0.71
N GLN A 67 13.91 3.23 -1.27
CA GLN A 67 13.10 4.33 -1.79
C GLN A 67 12.28 3.88 -2.99
N GLN A 68 11.20 4.61 -3.30
CA GLN A 68 10.28 4.30 -4.40
C GLN A 68 10.98 3.95 -5.72
N ASN A 69 11.95 4.75 -6.16
CA ASN A 69 12.65 4.53 -7.42
C ASN A 69 13.57 3.31 -7.37
N GLU A 70 14.19 3.04 -6.22
CA GLU A 70 15.04 1.86 -6.03
C GLU A 70 14.20 0.59 -6.07
N LEU A 71 13.05 0.59 -5.38
CA LEU A 71 12.11 -0.52 -5.40
C LEU A 71 11.54 -0.75 -6.80
N LYS A 72 11.18 0.33 -7.51
CA LYS A 72 10.72 0.27 -8.90
C LYS A 72 11.78 -0.34 -9.82
N ALA A 73 13.03 0.10 -9.70
CA ALA A 73 14.13 -0.41 -10.50
C ALA A 73 14.35 -1.91 -10.25
N ALA A 74 14.39 -2.33 -8.99
CA ALA A 74 14.58 -3.73 -8.60
C ALA A 74 13.46 -4.66 -9.12
N LEU A 75 12.22 -4.17 -9.20
CA LEU A 75 11.06 -4.95 -9.62
C LEU A 75 10.76 -4.87 -11.12
N SER A 76 11.39 -3.95 -11.85
CA SER A 76 11.08 -3.65 -13.26
C SER A 76 11.18 -4.87 -14.19
N GLN A 77 12.21 -5.69 -14.01
CA GLN A 77 12.42 -6.91 -14.80
C GLN A 77 11.42 -8.04 -14.50
N TYR A 78 10.56 -7.85 -13.48
CA TYR A 78 9.57 -8.83 -13.04
C TYR A 78 8.14 -8.43 -13.37
N ALA A 79 7.92 -7.44 -14.24
CA ALA A 79 6.61 -6.86 -14.55
C ALA A 79 5.50 -7.88 -14.93
N ASP A 80 5.87 -9.08 -15.37
CA ASP A 80 4.92 -10.14 -15.71
C ASP A 80 4.51 -11.06 -14.55
N VAL A 81 5.20 -10.98 -13.41
CA VAL A 81 4.92 -11.75 -12.19
C VAL A 81 3.56 -11.37 -11.62
N LYS A 82 2.76 -12.35 -11.17
CA LYS A 82 1.39 -12.10 -10.68
C LYS A 82 1.33 -11.69 -9.22
N TRP A 83 2.28 -12.10 -8.39
CA TRP A 83 2.37 -11.63 -7.01
C TRP A 83 3.79 -11.66 -6.47
N ILE A 84 4.07 -10.71 -5.58
CA ILE A 84 5.34 -10.53 -4.91
C ILE A 84 5.16 -10.85 -3.44
N GLU A 85 6.02 -11.70 -2.91
CA GLU A 85 6.05 -12.05 -1.50
C GLU A 85 7.28 -11.44 -0.85
N PHE A 86 7.07 -10.47 0.04
CA PHE A 86 8.14 -9.96 0.88
C PHE A 86 8.31 -10.88 2.09
N SER A 87 9.57 -11.19 2.40
CA SER A 87 9.98 -11.89 3.63
C SER A 87 9.49 -11.20 4.91
N SER A 88 9.36 -9.88 4.88
CA SER A 88 8.74 -9.06 5.92
C SER A 88 8.16 -7.80 5.29
N MET A 89 7.02 -7.35 5.80
CA MET A 89 6.49 -6.04 5.45
C MET A 89 7.13 -4.90 6.24
N VAL A 90 7.77 -5.21 7.37
CA VAL A 90 8.57 -4.24 8.13
C VAL A 90 9.79 -3.89 7.30
N ASP A 91 10.08 -2.60 7.16
CA ASP A 91 11.19 -2.06 6.36
C ASP A 91 11.15 -2.44 4.87
N SER A 92 10.00 -2.72 4.27
CA SER A 92 9.93 -3.11 2.85
C SER A 92 9.94 -1.95 1.83
N PHE A 93 9.85 -0.69 2.28
CA PHE A 93 9.58 0.51 1.48
C PHE A 93 9.90 1.81 2.27
N GLY A 94 11.06 2.41 2.02
CA GLY A 94 11.56 3.58 2.74
C GLY A 94 10.77 4.88 2.53
N GLY A 95 9.88 4.90 1.54
CA GLY A 95 9.03 6.05 1.24
C GLY A 95 9.12 6.51 -0.20
N TRP A 96 8.46 7.64 -0.48
CA TRP A 96 8.31 8.20 -1.81
C TRP A 96 9.40 9.22 -2.12
N ASP A 97 10.00 9.08 -3.30
CA ASP A 97 10.88 10.10 -3.87
C ASP A 97 10.06 11.27 -4.41
N ASP A 98 8.91 10.99 -5.03
CA ASP A 98 7.97 11.99 -5.53
C ASP A 98 6.81 12.21 -4.55
N LYS A 99 6.84 13.36 -3.87
CA LYS A 99 5.81 13.77 -2.89
C LYS A 99 4.47 14.12 -3.52
N GLY A 100 4.45 14.59 -4.76
CA GLY A 100 3.21 14.82 -5.50
C GLY A 100 2.51 13.49 -5.80
N MET A 101 3.30 12.50 -6.20
CA MET A 101 2.86 11.14 -6.45
C MET A 101 2.37 10.45 -5.16
N GLU A 102 3.11 10.58 -4.06
CA GLU A 102 2.70 10.11 -2.72
C GLU A 102 1.32 10.64 -2.34
N LYS A 103 1.11 11.95 -2.49
CA LYS A 103 -0.13 12.63 -2.11
C LYS A 103 -1.32 12.04 -2.88
N LYS A 104 -1.20 11.91 -4.20
CA LYS A 104 -2.24 11.33 -5.07
C LYS A 104 -2.55 9.89 -4.69
N PHE A 105 -1.51 9.07 -4.45
CA PHE A 105 -1.66 7.68 -4.02
C PHE A 105 -2.44 7.58 -2.71
N ARG A 106 -2.02 8.33 -1.69
CA ARG A 106 -2.68 8.38 -0.38
C ARG A 106 -4.14 8.80 -0.51
N TRP A 107 -4.42 9.85 -1.28
CA TRP A 107 -5.79 10.31 -1.52
C TRP A 107 -6.66 9.24 -2.15
N ARG A 108 -6.14 8.50 -3.13
CA ARG A 108 -6.86 7.38 -3.76
C ARG A 108 -7.13 6.26 -2.76
N LEU A 109 -6.14 5.87 -1.96
CA LEU A 109 -6.30 4.82 -0.96
C LEU A 109 -7.31 5.16 0.14
N ARG A 110 -7.36 6.42 0.58
CA ARG A 110 -8.38 6.89 1.54
C ARG A 110 -9.80 6.64 1.04
N GLN A 111 -10.02 6.71 -0.28
CA GLN A 111 -11.33 6.43 -0.87
C GLN A 111 -11.63 4.93 -0.98
N TYR A 112 -10.61 4.08 -0.99
CA TYR A 112 -10.76 2.62 -1.14
C TYR A 112 -10.86 1.92 0.21
N MET A 113 -10.13 2.40 1.21
CA MET A 113 -9.95 1.73 2.50
C MET A 113 -10.41 2.57 3.69
N GLY A 114 -10.79 3.84 3.47
CA GLY A 114 -11.47 4.62 4.49
C GLY A 114 -12.87 4.05 4.73
N THR A 115 -13.23 3.88 6.00
CA THR A 115 -14.53 3.32 6.39
C THR A 115 -15.15 4.11 7.53
N SER A 116 -16.47 4.24 7.52
CA SER A 116 -17.20 4.71 8.69
C SER A 116 -17.51 3.51 9.58
N CYS A 117 -17.12 3.58 10.85
CA CYS A 117 -17.38 2.52 11.82
C CYS A 117 -18.18 3.08 13.01
N CYS A 118 -18.99 2.23 13.63
CA CYS A 118 -19.83 2.60 14.75
C CYS A 118 -19.08 2.42 16.08
N VAL A 119 -19.23 3.38 16.98
CA VAL A 119 -18.77 3.29 18.37
C VAL A 119 -19.96 3.49 19.29
N ASN A 120 -19.93 2.88 20.48
CA ASN A 120 -20.99 3.04 21.47
C ASN A 120 -20.90 4.41 22.16
N ALA A 121 -21.22 5.48 21.41
CA ALA A 121 -21.18 6.88 21.83
C ALA A 121 -22.30 7.69 21.14
N GLN A 122 -22.46 8.97 21.48
CA GLN A 122 -23.30 9.91 20.74
C GLN A 122 -22.50 11.19 20.43
N PRO A 123 -22.19 11.48 19.15
CA PRO A 123 -22.50 10.70 17.95
C PRO A 123 -21.76 9.35 17.90
N GLY A 124 -22.44 8.33 17.39
CA GLY A 124 -22.01 6.92 17.48
C GLY A 124 -21.17 6.44 16.30
N HIS A 125 -20.45 7.32 15.61
CA HIS A 125 -19.63 6.92 14.49
C HIS A 125 -18.27 7.62 14.43
N ILE A 126 -17.33 6.96 13.78
CA ILE A 126 -15.99 7.44 13.49
C ILE A 126 -15.73 7.27 12.00
N TRP A 127 -15.05 8.25 11.41
CA TRP A 127 -14.38 8.02 10.14
C TRP A 127 -12.99 7.44 10.42
N TYR A 128 -12.77 6.19 10.01
CA TYR A 128 -11.46 5.57 10.06
C TYR A 128 -10.77 5.76 8.71
N ASP A 129 -9.68 6.51 8.73
CA ASP A 129 -8.72 6.57 7.63
C ASP A 129 -7.69 5.46 7.87
N PHE A 130 -7.48 4.57 6.90
CA PHE A 130 -6.51 3.48 6.96
C PHE A 130 -5.10 3.96 7.37
N PHE A 131 -4.74 5.19 7.01
CA PHE A 131 -3.44 5.78 7.37
C PHE A 131 -3.33 6.21 8.83
N ASN A 132 -4.41 6.19 9.60
CA ASN A 132 -4.35 6.47 11.04
C ASN A 132 -3.55 5.41 11.81
N ASP A 133 -3.41 4.20 11.27
CA ASP A 133 -2.56 3.14 11.85
C ASP A 133 -1.07 3.53 11.86
N GLU A 134 -0.69 4.48 11.02
CA GLU A 134 0.67 5.03 10.98
C GLU A 134 0.96 5.98 12.15
N ILE A 135 -0.09 6.48 12.82
CA ILE A 135 0.04 7.48 13.89
C ILE A 135 0.24 6.73 15.22
N PRO A 136 1.42 6.83 15.87
CA PRO A 136 1.69 6.09 17.10
C PRO A 136 0.70 6.43 18.21
N GLY A 137 0.08 5.40 18.79
CA GLY A 137 -0.89 5.56 19.88
C GLY A 137 -2.20 6.22 19.48
N TRP A 138 -2.48 6.35 18.18
CA TRP A 138 -3.77 6.85 17.71
C TRP A 138 -4.90 5.94 18.20
N LYS A 139 -5.98 6.58 18.63
CA LYS A 139 -7.21 5.89 19.03
C LYS A 139 -8.37 6.58 18.36
N PRO A 140 -9.35 5.81 17.85
CA PRO A 140 -10.54 6.41 17.29
C PRO A 140 -11.29 7.18 18.38
N ARG A 141 -11.69 8.42 18.06
CA ARG A 141 -12.56 9.23 18.92
C ARG A 141 -13.80 9.61 18.12
N PRO A 142 -15.00 9.44 18.69
CA PRO A 142 -16.19 10.00 18.08
C PRO A 142 -16.07 11.53 18.03
N PRO A 143 -16.76 12.19 17.08
CA PRO A 143 -16.84 13.64 17.06
C PRO A 143 -17.47 14.16 18.36
N ALA A 144 -17.13 15.39 18.76
CA ALA A 144 -17.64 15.95 20.01
C ALA A 144 -19.13 16.34 19.91
N ASN A 145 -19.61 16.61 18.69
CA ASN A 145 -20.97 17.04 18.40
C ASN A 145 -21.35 16.73 16.94
N TRP A 146 -22.64 16.89 16.62
CA TRP A 146 -23.21 16.63 15.28
C TRP A 146 -22.69 17.54 14.17
N THR A 147 -22.09 18.68 14.49
CA THR A 147 -21.52 19.60 13.50
C THR A 147 -20.16 19.12 13.00
N GLU A 148 -19.43 18.38 13.85
CA GLU A 148 -18.14 17.74 13.54
C GLU A 148 -18.32 16.33 12.94
N ASP A 149 -19.53 15.81 13.01
CA ASP A 149 -19.99 14.56 12.44
C ASP A 149 -19.99 14.72 10.91
N HIS A 150 -19.09 14.02 10.21
CA HIS A 150 -18.80 14.15 8.76
C HIS A 150 -17.94 15.37 8.37
N PRO A 151 -16.65 15.44 8.78
CA PRO A 151 -15.75 16.49 8.32
C PRO A 151 -15.61 16.44 6.78
N PRO A 152 -15.46 17.60 6.12
CA PRO A 152 -15.39 17.67 4.66
C PRO A 152 -14.23 16.81 4.15
N TRP A 153 -14.58 15.86 3.29
CA TRP A 153 -13.67 14.96 2.58
C TRP A 153 -12.44 15.72 2.06
N GLY A 154 -11.23 15.30 2.46
CA GLY A 154 -9.99 15.70 1.78
C GLY A 154 -9.17 16.84 2.39
N LYS A 155 -9.37 17.25 3.65
CA LYS A 155 -8.46 18.22 4.29
C LYS A 155 -7.47 17.54 5.23
N ASP A 156 -6.22 17.52 4.77
CA ASP A 156 -4.95 17.34 5.46
C ASP A 156 -5.03 16.77 6.89
N GLN A 157 -4.88 15.45 6.98
CA GLN A 157 -4.41 14.80 8.20
C GLN A 157 -3.01 14.25 7.92
N PRO A 158 -1.97 14.69 8.67
CA PRO A 158 -0.61 14.20 8.51
C PRO A 158 -0.54 12.74 8.99
N GLY A 159 -0.30 11.82 8.06
CA GLY A 159 -0.04 10.40 8.33
C GLY A 159 1.13 9.95 7.47
N ALA A 160 2.05 9.19 8.07
CA ALA A 160 3.37 8.87 7.55
C ALA A 160 3.42 7.46 6.96
N SER A 161 3.75 7.35 5.65
CA SER A 161 4.15 6.18 4.84
C SER A 161 3.88 4.78 5.42
N TRP A 162 3.01 3.95 4.81
CA TRP A 162 3.14 2.54 4.38
C TRP A 162 1.79 1.97 3.85
N VAL A 163 1.67 1.60 2.55
CA VAL A 163 0.67 0.60 2.11
C VAL A 163 1.24 -0.33 1.06
N ALA A 164 1.33 -1.62 1.40
CA ALA A 164 1.70 -2.68 0.49
C ALA A 164 0.47 -3.46 0.03
N ARG A 165 0.24 -3.40 -1.28
CA ARG A 165 -0.58 -4.23 -2.20
C ARG A 165 -1.12 -3.39 -3.35
N ALA A 166 -1.10 -2.06 -3.22
CA ALA A 166 -1.50 -1.11 -4.27
C ALA A 166 -0.37 -0.75 -5.27
N LEU A 167 0.87 -1.14 -4.98
CA LEU A 167 2.08 -0.71 -5.70
C LEU A 167 2.19 -1.27 -7.14
N TRP A 168 1.59 -2.42 -7.44
CA TRP A 168 1.86 -3.13 -8.69
C TRP A 168 1.38 -2.40 -9.97
N ARG A 169 0.27 -1.64 -9.90
CA ARG A 169 -0.30 -0.97 -11.07
C ARG A 169 0.15 0.47 -11.28
N TRP A 170 1.00 0.99 -10.39
CA TRP A 170 1.59 2.32 -10.48
C TRP A 170 3.05 2.31 -10.98
N PHE A 171 3.67 1.14 -11.02
CA PHE A 171 5.05 0.98 -11.47
C PHE A 171 5.19 0.51 -12.92
N SER A 172 4.09 0.10 -13.57
CA SER A 172 3.98 -0.17 -15.01
C SER A 172 3.44 1.03 -15.76
#